data_AF-A0A535V0V6-F1
#
_entry.id   AF-A0A535V0V6-F1
#
_cell.length_a   1.000
_cell.length_b   1.000
_cell.length_c   1.000
_cell.angle_alpha   90.00
_cell.angle_beta   90.00
_cell.angle_gamma   90.00
#
_symmetry.space_group_name_H-M   'P 1'
#
loop_
_entity.id
_entity.type
_entity.pdbx_description
1 polymer ?
#
loop_
_entity_poly.entity_id
_entity_poly.type
_entity_poly.pdbx_seq_one_letter_code
_entity_poly.pdbx_strand_id
1 'polypeptide(L)'
;MTMTRILSIDGGGIRGIIPATVLSEIERRTGRHVAELFDVIAGTSTGGILACGLTLPDSAGHPARTAAELVRMYVDEGPRIFPHEFLGRIRSLVDEKYPQKGIESVLQT
;
A
#
# COMPACT_ATOMS: atom_id res chain seq x y z
N MET A 1 28.36 2.69 12.54
CA MET A 1 26.95 2.87 12.15
C MET A 1 26.40 1.52 11.75
N THR A 2 25.23 1.14 12.26
CA THR A 2 24.51 -0.06 11.79
C THR A 2 23.89 0.22 10.42
N MET A 3 23.78 -0.80 9.59
CA MET A 3 23.16 -0.70 8.27
C MET A 3 21.64 -0.57 8.44
N THR A 4 21.05 0.50 7.91
CA THR A 4 19.59 0.71 7.88
C THR A 4 18.96 -0.06 6.72
N ARG A 5 17.91 -0.83 7.00
CA ARG A 5 17.14 -1.60 6.02
C ARG A 5 15.80 -0.93 5.76
N ILE A 6 15.54 -0.59 4.50
CA ILE A 6 14.32 0.11 4.08
C ILE A 6 13.53 -0.78 3.13
N LEU A 7 12.23 -0.93 3.40
CA LEU A 7 11.26 -1.54 2.51
C LEU A 7 10.37 -0.45 1.91
N SER A 8 10.26 -0.41 0.58
CA SER A 8 9.33 0.47 -0.15
C SER A 8 8.33 -0.38 -0.93
N ILE A 9 7.04 -0.07 -0.78
CA ILE A 9 5.93 -0.81 -1.40
C ILE A 9 5.14 0.12 -2.31
N ASP A 10 5.14 -0.20 -3.60
CA ASP A 10 4.42 0.59 -4.60
C ASP A 10 2.89 0.46 -4.45
N GLY A 11 2.19 1.49 -4.93
CA GLY A 11 0.75 1.44 -5.11
C GLY A 11 0.34 0.55 -6.28
N GLY A 12 -0.94 0.18 -6.33
CA GLY A 12 -1.38 -0.70 -7.43
C GLY A 12 -2.81 -1.19 -7.38
N GLY A 13 -3.67 -0.63 -6.51
CA GLY A 13 -5.04 -1.07 -6.32
C GLY A 13 -5.09 -2.51 -5.83
N ILE A 14 -5.92 -3.36 -6.46
CA ILE A 14 -6.00 -4.79 -6.14
C ILE A 14 -4.67 -5.53 -6.33
N ARG A 15 -3.77 -5.01 -7.16
CA ARG A 15 -2.44 -5.62 -7.42
C ARG A 15 -1.51 -5.56 -6.22
N GLY A 16 -1.89 -4.89 -5.12
CA GLY A 16 -1.21 -5.02 -3.83
C GLY A 16 -1.05 -6.45 -3.35
N ILE A 17 -1.89 -7.38 -3.84
CA ILE A 17 -1.73 -8.81 -3.58
C ILE A 17 -0.35 -9.35 -4.03
N ILE A 18 0.28 -8.76 -5.05
CA ILE A 18 1.59 -9.18 -5.55
C ILE A 18 2.70 -8.92 -4.51
N PRO A 19 2.98 -7.67 -4.09
CA PRO A 19 3.97 -7.44 -3.05
C PRO A 19 3.59 -8.10 -1.72
N ALA A 20 2.30 -8.19 -1.38
CA ALA A 20 1.86 -8.91 -0.18
C ALA A 20 2.26 -10.40 -0.21
N THR A 21 2.15 -11.04 -1.36
CA THR A 21 2.54 -12.46 -1.54
C THR A 21 4.05 -12.65 -1.42
N VAL A 22 4.84 -11.73 -2.01
CA VAL A 22 6.30 -11.76 -1.86
C VAL A 22 6.71 -11.60 -0.40
N LEU A 23 6.08 -10.66 0.31
CA LEU A 23 6.34 -10.43 1.73
C LEU A 23 5.93 -11.63 2.59
N SER A 24 4.81 -12.28 2.27
CA SER A 24 4.40 -13.53 2.93
C SER A 24 5.44 -14.64 2.76
N GLU A 25 6.05 -14.77 1.58
CA GLU A 25 7.11 -15.74 1.36
C GLU A 25 8.40 -15.37 2.11
N ILE A 26 8.71 -14.08 2.23
CA ILE A 26 9.82 -13.60 3.04
C ILE A 26 9.60 -13.99 4.51
N GLU A 27 8.44 -13.68 5.10
CA GLU A 27 8.12 -14.08 6.48
C GLU A 27 8.20 -15.60 6.67
N ARG A 28 7.71 -16.38 5.69
CA ARG A 28 7.78 -17.84 5.73
C ARG A 28 9.23 -18.36 5.75
N ARG A 29 10.14 -17.75 4.99
CA ARG A 29 11.55 -18.16 4.92
C ARG A 29 12.35 -17.71 6.14
N THR A 30 12.05 -16.55 6.69
CA THR A 30 12.80 -15.98 7.82
C THR A 30 12.24 -16.42 9.16
N GLY A 31 10.97 -16.83 9.22
CA GLY A 31 10.25 -17.09 10.46
C GLY A 31 9.99 -15.82 11.29
N ARG A 32 10.09 -14.64 10.68
CA ARG A 32 9.99 -13.33 11.33
C ARG A 32 9.02 -12.44 10.58
N HIS A 33 8.29 -11.60 11.29
CA HIS A 33 7.41 -10.61 10.69
C HIS A 33 8.21 -9.57 9.89
N VAL A 34 7.61 -9.03 8.83
CA VAL A 34 8.27 -8.00 8.00
C VAL A 34 8.72 -6.81 8.84
N ALA A 35 7.92 -6.36 9.81
CA ALA A 35 8.25 -5.25 10.70
C ALA A 35 9.50 -5.48 11.57
N GLU A 36 9.94 -6.74 11.74
CA GLU A 36 11.16 -7.07 12.47
C GLU A 36 12.40 -7.12 11.54
N LEU A 37 12.19 -7.17 10.22
CA LEU A 37 13.24 -7.29 9.22
C LEU A 37 13.75 -5.94 8.70
N PHE A 38 12.92 -4.90 8.78
CA PHE A 38 13.19 -3.58 8.22
C PHE A 38 13.04 -2.48 9.28
N ASP A 39 13.95 -1.51 9.25
CA ASP A 39 13.92 -0.36 10.17
C ASP A 39 12.91 0.70 9.70
N VAL A 40 12.67 0.78 8.39
CA VAL A 40 11.71 1.70 7.78
C VAL A 40 10.87 0.94 6.75
N ILE A 41 9.55 1.11 6.82
CA ILE A 41 8.59 0.58 5.85
C ILE A 41 7.79 1.74 5.31
N ALA A 42 7.86 1.96 4.00
CA ALA A 42 7.13 3.01 3.30
C ALA A 42 6.27 2.39 2.20
N GLY A 43 5.15 3.05 1.87
CA GLY A 43 4.38 2.67 0.70
C GLY A 43 3.34 3.70 0.29
N THR A 44 2.97 3.66 -0.99
CA THR A 44 2.03 4.62 -1.60
C THR A 44 0.72 3.94 -1.93
N SER A 45 -0.42 4.58 -1.66
CA SER A 45 -1.75 4.03 -1.93
C SER A 45 -1.92 2.64 -1.29
N THR A 46 -2.27 1.61 -2.06
CA THR A 46 -2.28 0.20 -1.64
C THR A 46 -1.00 -0.23 -0.91
N GLY A 47 0.17 0.23 -1.34
CA GLY A 47 1.42 -0.05 -0.65
C GLY A 47 1.49 0.59 0.73
N GLY A 48 0.84 1.74 0.92
CA GLY A 48 0.67 2.37 2.24
C GLY A 48 -0.29 1.58 3.13
N ILE A 49 -1.37 1.02 2.58
CA ILE A 49 -2.26 0.10 3.32
C ILE A 49 -1.46 -1.12 3.80
N LEU A 50 -0.62 -1.70 2.94
CA LEU A 50 0.28 -2.78 3.32
C LEU A 50 1.28 -2.36 4.39
N ALA A 51 1.95 -1.21 4.24
CA ALA A 51 2.88 -0.69 5.24
C ALA A 51 2.20 -0.56 6.62
N CYS A 52 1.00 0.02 6.68
CA CYS A 52 0.23 0.12 7.91
C CYS A 52 -0.16 -1.26 8.47
N GLY A 53 -0.63 -2.17 7.63
CA GLY A 53 -1.02 -3.52 8.05
C GLY A 53 0.13 -4.32 8.64
N LEU A 54 1.33 -4.20 8.05
CA LEU A 54 2.55 -4.91 8.49
C LEU A 54 3.12 -4.34 9.79
N THR A 55 2.85 -3.06 10.09
CA THR A 55 3.41 -2.35 11.25
C THR A 55 2.39 -2.10 12.36
N LEU A 56 1.14 -2.51 12.17
CA LEU A 56 0.08 -2.35 13.18
C LEU A 56 0.45 -3.15 14.44
N PRO A 57 0.60 -2.51 15.61
CA PRO A 57 0.89 -3.24 16.84
C PRO A 57 -0.36 -3.87 17.44
N ASP A 58 -0.21 -5.02 18.08
CA ASP A 58 -1.20 -5.61 18.98
C ASP A 58 -1.10 -4.98 20.38
N SER A 59 -1.89 -5.48 21.34
CA SER A 59 -1.89 -4.97 22.72
C SER A 59 -0.57 -5.15 23.46
N ALA A 60 0.31 -6.03 22.98
CA ALA A 60 1.64 -6.27 23.53
C ALA A 60 2.75 -5.54 22.74
N GLY A 61 2.41 -4.81 21.68
CA GLY A 61 3.36 -4.10 20.82
C GLY A 61 4.00 -4.96 19.73
N HIS A 62 3.53 -6.18 19.50
CA HIS A 62 4.00 -7.04 18.42
C HIS A 62 3.21 -6.79 17.13
N PRO A 63 3.73 -7.15 15.95
CA PRO A 63 2.97 -7.04 14.71
C PRO A 63 1.65 -7.84 14.80
N ALA A 64 0.52 -7.14 14.70
CA ALA A 64 -0.82 -7.72 14.85
C ALA A 64 -1.26 -8.58 13.67
N ARG A 65 -0.51 -8.53 12.55
CA ARG A 65 -0.81 -9.21 11.30
C ARG A 65 0.45 -9.79 10.70
N THR A 66 0.30 -10.96 10.09
CA THR A 66 1.25 -11.54 9.15
C THR A 66 0.98 -10.99 7.74
N ALA A 67 2.01 -10.99 6.90
CA ALA A 67 1.85 -10.68 5.48
C ALA A 67 0.89 -11.65 4.78
N ALA A 68 0.80 -12.91 5.23
CA ALA A 68 -0.16 -13.89 4.72
C ALA A 68 -1.63 -13.49 5.00
N GLU A 69 -1.91 -12.91 6.17
CA GLU A 69 -3.23 -12.37 6.48
C GLU A 69 -3.56 -11.14 5.62
N LEU A 70 -2.56 -10.31 5.29
CA LEU A 70 -2.76 -9.20 4.36
C LEU A 70 -3.02 -9.68 2.92
N VAL A 71 -2.40 -10.79 2.49
CA VAL A 71 -2.77 -11.45 1.22
C VAL A 71 -4.24 -11.85 1.25
N ARG A 72 -4.69 -12.53 2.31
CA ARG A 72 -6.10 -12.94 2.48
C ARG A 72 -7.06 -11.76 2.45
N MET A 73 -6.70 -10.65 3.10
CA MET A 73 -7.48 -9.41 3.02
C MET A 73 -7.71 -8.99 1.56
N TYR A 74 -6.71 -9.04 0.68
CA TYR A 74 -6.91 -8.71 -0.74
C TYR A 74 -7.74 -9.75 -1.50
N VAL A 75 -7.73 -11.02 -1.10
CA VAL A 75 -8.55 -12.09 -1.72
C VAL A 75 -10.01 -11.94 -1.31
N ASP A 76 -10.24 -11.83 0.00
CA ASP A 76 -11.58 -11.89 0.60
C ASP A 76 -12.30 -10.54 0.49
N GLU A 77 -11.58 -9.46 0.79
CA GLU A 77 -12.14 -8.12 0.82
C GLU A 77 -11.87 -7.35 -0.48
N GLY A 78 -11.04 -7.89 -1.38
CA GLY A 78 -10.69 -7.26 -2.66
C GLY A 78 -11.91 -6.78 -3.47
N PRO A 79 -12.94 -7.63 -3.68
CA PRO A 79 -14.16 -7.21 -4.36
C PRO A 79 -14.93 -6.09 -3.65
N ARG A 80 -14.80 -5.95 -2.31
CA ARG A 80 -15.46 -4.89 -1.52
C ARG A 80 -14.62 -3.62 -1.43
N ILE A 81 -13.30 -3.74 -1.39
CA ILE A 81 -12.34 -2.63 -1.33
C ILE A 81 -12.13 -2.00 -2.71
N PHE A 82 -12.23 -2.82 -3.77
CA PHE A 82 -12.06 -2.41 -5.16
C PHE A 82 -13.28 -2.76 -6.05
N PRO A 83 -14.52 -2.38 -5.65
CA PRO A 83 -15.74 -2.94 -6.24
C PRO A 83 -15.98 -2.57 -7.70
N HIS A 84 -15.49 -1.42 -8.18
CA HIS A 84 -15.69 -0.98 -9.57
C HIS A 84 -14.59 0.00 -10.10
N GLU A 85 -13.51 0.24 -9.35
CA GLU A 85 -12.80 1.54 -9.40
C GLU A 85 -11.32 1.58 -9.80
N PHE A 86 -10.65 0.45 -10.07
CA PHE A 86 -9.28 0.56 -10.61
C PHE A 86 -9.26 1.31 -11.96
N LEU A 87 -10.35 1.24 -12.73
CA LEU A 87 -10.45 1.76 -14.08
C LEU A 87 -10.68 3.30 -14.15
N GLY A 88 -11.28 3.92 -13.12
CA GLY A 88 -11.55 5.36 -13.08
C GLY A 88 -10.52 6.20 -12.32
N ARG A 89 -9.87 5.64 -11.29
CA ARG A 89 -9.05 6.40 -10.33
C ARG A 89 -7.57 6.58 -10.70
N ILE A 90 -6.98 5.66 -11.46
CA ILE A 90 -5.61 5.89 -11.99
C ILE A 90 -5.62 7.01 -13.05
N ARG A 91 -6.72 7.17 -13.79
CA ARG A 91 -6.87 8.22 -14.81
C ARG A 91 -6.89 9.64 -14.24
N SER A 92 -7.39 9.87 -13.01
CA SER A 92 -7.44 11.22 -12.42
C SER A 92 -6.20 11.60 -11.60
N LEU A 93 -5.22 10.71 -11.46
CA LEU A 93 -3.95 11.00 -10.77
C LEU A 93 -2.85 11.45 -11.74
N VAL A 94 -3.10 11.32 -13.06
CA VAL A 94 -2.15 11.64 -14.14
C VAL A 94 -2.67 12.80 -15.01
N ASP A 95 -3.96 13.13 -14.92
CA ASP A 95 -4.61 14.11 -15.80
C ASP A 95 -5.31 15.21 -14.97
N GLU A 96 -5.29 16.46 -15.44
CA GLU A 96 -6.04 17.54 -14.81
C GLU A 96 -7.54 17.30 -15.01
N LYS A 97 -8.29 17.23 -13.90
CA LYS A 97 -9.73 16.96 -13.94
C LYS A 97 -10.55 18.09 -14.60
N TYR A 98 -9.98 19.29 -14.75
CA TYR A 98 -10.63 20.46 -15.37
C TYR A 98 -9.64 21.24 -16.25
N PRO A 99 -10.05 21.75 -17.42
CA PRO A 99 -9.17 22.53 -18.29
C PRO A 99 -8.89 23.94 -17.72
N GLN A 100 -7.62 24.34 -17.71
CA GLN A 100 -7.10 25.61 -17.18
C GLN A 100 -7.82 26.89 -17.68
N LYS A 101 -8.34 26.87 -18.92
CA LYS A 101 -9.07 27.99 -19.56
C LYS A 101 -10.20 28.58 -18.71
N GLY A 102 -10.88 27.77 -17.90
CA GLY A 102 -11.97 28.25 -17.05
C GLY A 102 -11.50 29.19 -15.95
N ILE A 103 -10.36 28.87 -15.33
CA ILE A 103 -9.76 29.64 -14.22
C ILE A 103 -9.15 30.95 -14.73
N GLU A 104 -8.49 30.93 -15.89
CA GLU A 104 -7.89 32.12 -16.52
C GLU A 104 -8.94 33.16 -16.91
N SER A 105 -10.10 32.72 -17.41
CA SER A 105 -11.18 33.62 -17.86
C SER A 105 -11.83 34.44 -16.74
N VAL A 106 -11.81 33.93 -15.50
CA VAL A 106 -12.40 34.58 -14.33
C VAL A 106 -11.41 35.52 -13.65
N LEU A 107 -10.11 35.22 -13.77
CA LEU A 107 -9.04 35.96 -13.07
C LEU A 107 -8.46 37.14 -13.87
N GLN A 108 -8.92 37.40 -15.09
CA GLN A 108 -8.46 38.50 -15.98
C GLN A 108 -6.95 38.77 -15.91
N THR A 109 -6.13 37.72 -16.05
CA THR A 109 -4.67 37.83 -16.22
C THR A 109 -4.27 37.41 -17.62
#